data_AF-A0A183ADU9-F1
#
_entry.id   AF-A0A183ADU9-F1
#
_cell.length_a   1.000
_cell.length_b   1.000
_cell.length_c   1.000
_cell.angle_alpha   90.00
_cell.angle_beta   90.00
_cell.angle_gamma   90.00
#
_symmetry.space_group_name_H-M   'P 1'
#
loop_
_entity.id
_entity.type
_entity.pdbx_description
1 polymer ?
#
loop_
_entity_poly.entity_id
_entity_poly.type
_entity_poly.pdbx_seq_one_letter_code
_entity_poly.pdbx_strand_id
1 'polypeptide(L)'
;LVDDRIIAINNNYTSKLRHEDNVRLAKAAGPWIRMELEYELPELPPAGCTVKHMLVELETRGEGTGLVLRGGWNRLPSHIRPLTVMHIRENSISA
;
A
#
# COMPACT_ATOMS: atom_id res chain seq x y z
N LEU A 1 4.83 -5.51 -0.85
CA LEU A 1 3.37 -5.62 -0.74
C LEU A 1 3.04 -7.10 -0.82
N VAL A 2 2.86 -7.73 0.32
CA VAL A 2 2.45 -9.13 0.43
C VAL A 2 1.05 -9.09 1.04
N ASP A 3 0.16 -9.96 0.59
CA ASP A 3 -1.24 -10.09 1.05
C ASP A 3 -2.21 -8.95 0.68
N ASP A 4 -1.75 -7.90 0.01
CA ASP A 4 -2.65 -6.92 -0.62
C ASP A 4 -3.55 -7.59 -1.67
N ARG A 5 -4.83 -7.25 -1.64
CA ARG A 5 -5.80 -7.79 -2.59
C ARG A 5 -5.90 -6.89 -3.82
N ILE A 6 -5.60 -7.46 -4.99
CA ILE A 6 -5.80 -6.76 -6.27
C ILE A 6 -7.27 -6.84 -6.67
N ILE A 7 -7.93 -5.68 -6.74
CA ILE A 7 -9.34 -5.53 -7.11
C ILE A 7 -9.53 -5.39 -8.60
N ALA A 8 -8.65 -4.65 -9.27
CA ALA A 8 -8.69 -4.47 -10.70
C ALA A 8 -7.30 -4.35 -11.31
N ILE A 9 -7.15 -4.83 -12.55
CA ILE A 9 -5.96 -4.68 -13.39
C ILE A 9 -6.39 -3.97 -14.67
N ASN A 10 -5.81 -2.81 -14.97
CA ASN A 10 -6.13 -1.99 -16.15
C ASN A 10 -7.65 -1.79 -16.35
N ASN A 11 -8.35 -1.45 -15.26
CA ASN A 11 -9.82 -1.27 -15.18
C ASN A 11 -10.66 -2.54 -15.32
N ASN A 12 -10.06 -3.73 -15.31
CA ASN A 12 -10.80 -5.01 -15.31
C ASN A 12 -10.84 -5.59 -13.89
N TYR A 13 -12.05 -5.80 -13.36
CA TYR A 13 -12.24 -6.40 -12.04
C TYR A 13 -11.78 -7.85 -12.03
N THR A 14 -10.82 -8.17 -11.16
CA THR A 14 -10.20 -9.49 -11.07
C THR A 14 -11.19 -10.58 -10.63
N SER A 15 -12.22 -10.20 -9.87
CA SER A 15 -13.28 -11.09 -9.39
C SER A 15 -14.18 -11.66 -10.48
N LYS A 16 -14.21 -11.03 -11.67
CA LYS A 16 -15.02 -11.48 -12.83
C LYS A 16 -14.25 -12.39 -13.78
N LEU A 17 -12.98 -12.65 -13.50
CA LEU A 17 -12.05 -13.34 -14.39
C LEU A 17 -11.48 -14.58 -13.72
N ARG A 18 -11.09 -15.58 -14.53
CA ARG A 18 -10.33 -16.71 -14.02
C ARG A 18 -8.91 -16.26 -13.68
N HIS A 19 -8.26 -17.02 -12.81
CA HIS A 19 -6.88 -16.72 -12.40
C HIS A 19 -5.94 -16.59 -13.62
N GLU A 20 -6.05 -17.50 -14.59
CA GLU A 20 -5.24 -17.47 -15.82
C GLU A 20 -5.47 -16.20 -16.65
N ASP A 21 -6.72 -15.73 -16.73
CA ASP A 21 -7.07 -14.50 -17.45
C ASP A 21 -6.46 -13.27 -16.74
N ASN A 22 -6.50 -13.23 -15.41
CA ASN A 22 -5.86 -12.19 -14.61
C ASN A 22 -4.34 -12.17 -14.83
N VAL A 23 -3.69 -13.33 -14.83
CA VAL A 23 -2.24 -13.44 -15.11
C VAL A 23 -1.92 -12.98 -16.53
N ARG A 24 -2.74 -13.36 -17.52
CA ARG A 24 -2.57 -12.93 -18.91
C ARG A 24 -2.70 -11.43 -19.07
N LEU A 25 -3.68 -10.80 -18.43
CA LEU A 25 -3.84 -9.33 -18.44
C LEU A 25 -2.62 -8.62 -17.88
N ALA A 26 -2.07 -9.11 -16.76
CA ALA A 26 -0.86 -8.54 -16.17
C ALA A 26 0.36 -8.70 -17.08
N LYS A 27 0.56 -9.89 -17.66
CA LYS A 27 1.68 -10.17 -18.57
C LYS A 27 1.61 -9.43 -19.90
N ALA A 28 0.39 -9.17 -20.39
CA ALA A 28 0.17 -8.44 -21.63
C ALA A 28 0.17 -6.92 -21.44
N ALA A 29 0.30 -6.43 -20.20
CA ALA A 29 0.48 -5.02 -19.96
C ALA A 29 1.78 -4.56 -20.66
N GLY A 30 1.72 -3.38 -21.29
CA GLY A 30 2.90 -2.75 -21.86
C GLY A 30 3.82 -2.19 -20.76
N PRO A 31 4.42 -1.00 -20.94
CA PRO A 31 5.33 -0.44 -19.94
C PRO A 31 4.65 -0.06 -18.62
N TRP A 32 3.32 0.05 -18.60
CA TRP A 32 2.55 0.49 -17.44
C TRP A 32 1.42 -0.48 -17.12
N ILE A 33 1.26 -0.78 -15.83
CA ILE A 33 0.13 -1.51 -15.28
C ILE A 33 -0.54 -0.64 -14.23
N ARG A 34 -1.87 -0.48 -14.34
CA ARG A 34 -2.67 0.16 -13.30
C ARG A 34 -3.34 -0.92 -12.45
N MET A 35 -3.15 -0.83 -11.15
CA MET A 35 -3.78 -1.73 -10.19
C MET A 35 -4.63 -0.94 -9.20
N GLU A 36 -5.81 -1.47 -8.91
CA GLU A 36 -6.61 -1.05 -7.76
C GLU A 36 -6.43 -2.09 -6.67
N LEU A 37 -6.13 -1.63 -5.45
CA LEU A 37 -5.76 -2.49 -4.33
C LEU A 37 -6.70 -2.24 -3.15
N GLU A 38 -7.03 -3.32 -2.45
CA GLU A 38 -7.53 -3.32 -1.08
C GLU A 38 -6.45 -3.85 -0.15
N TYR A 39 -6.46 -3.39 1.09
CA TYR A 39 -5.51 -3.78 2.12
C TYR A 39 -6.18 -3.77 3.49
N GLU A 40 -5.62 -4.55 4.41
CA GLU A 40 -6.07 -4.57 5.79
C GLU A 40 -5.68 -3.27 6.51
N LEU A 41 -6.65 -2.67 7.22
CA LEU A 41 -6.40 -1.43 7.93
C LEU A 41 -5.37 -1.64 9.05
N PRO A 42 -4.39 -0.73 9.22
CA PRO A 42 -3.47 -0.78 10.34
C PRO A 42 -4.21 -0.87 11.68
N GLU A 43 -3.62 -1.58 12.64
CA GLU A 43 -4.11 -1.59 14.00
C GLU A 43 -4.04 -0.19 14.62
N LEU A 44 -4.97 0.11 15.52
CA LEU A 44 -4.91 1.35 16.30
C LEU A 44 -3.82 1.21 17.38
N PRO A 45 -3.04 2.27 17.64
CA PRO A 45 -2.11 2.27 18.75
C PRO A 45 -2.81 1.93 20.08
N PRO A 46 -2.17 1.17 20.99
CA PRO A 46 -2.75 0.86 22.28
C PRO A 46 -3.06 2.14 23.08
N ALA A 47 -4.14 2.10 23.86
CA ALA A 47 -4.49 3.21 24.74
C ALA A 47 -3.44 3.38 25.85
N GLY A 48 -3.12 4.63 26.18
CA GLY A 48 -2.19 4.97 27.27
C GLY A 48 -0.69 4.90 26.91
N CYS A 49 -0.34 4.69 25.64
CA CYS A 49 1.05 4.78 25.19
C CYS A 49 1.58 6.22 25.20
N THR A 50 2.85 6.40 25.56
CA THR A 50 3.57 7.65 25.36
C THR A 50 4.05 7.76 23.91
N VAL A 51 3.64 8.81 23.23
CA VAL A 51 4.11 9.11 21.86
C VAL A 51 5.36 9.99 21.93
N LYS A 52 6.39 9.62 21.18
CA LYS A 52 7.58 10.44 20.96
C LYS A 52 7.64 10.88 19.50
N HIS A 53 8.07 12.10 19.27
CA HIS A 53 8.23 12.65 17.93
C HIS A 53 9.71 12.88 17.65
N MET A 54 10.13 12.57 16.44
CA MET A 54 11.45 12.89 15.91
C MET A 54 11.32 13.39 14.48
N LEU A 55 12.21 14.30 14.09
CA LEU A 55 12.35 14.69 12.70
C LEU A 55 13.24 13.66 11.99
N VAL A 56 12.77 13.17 10.85
CA VAL A 56 13.54 12.28 9.97
C VAL A 56 13.59 12.93 8.60
N GLU A 57 14.79 13.24 8.14
CA GLU A 57 15.02 13.74 6.79
C GLU A 57 15.38 12.57 5.88
N LEU A 58 14.55 12.34 4.85
CA LEU A 58 14.76 11.28 3.87
C LEU A 58 14.99 11.92 2.51
N GLU A 59 16.10 11.58 1.87
CA GLU A 59 16.36 12.05 0.51
C GLU A 59 15.43 11.32 -0.47
N THR A 60 14.59 12.05 -1.20
CA THR A 60 13.75 11.45 -2.25
C THR A 60 14.47 11.52 -3.59
N ARG A 61 15.17 10.45 -3.99
CA ARG A 61 15.70 10.27 -5.34
C ARG A 61 14.99 9.12 -6.06
N GLY A 62 14.53 9.35 -7.30
CA GLY A 62 13.95 8.30 -8.14
C GLY A 62 12.62 7.75 -7.63
N GLU A 63 12.55 6.43 -7.38
CA GLU A 63 11.34 5.64 -7.11
C GLU A 63 10.74 5.79 -5.70
N GLY A 64 11.14 6.81 -4.94
CA GLY A 64 10.63 7.10 -3.58
C GLY A 64 11.57 6.63 -2.46
N THR A 65 11.09 6.67 -1.21
CA THR A 65 11.91 6.45 0.00
C THR A 65 12.01 4.98 0.43
N GLY A 66 11.18 4.10 -0.14
CA GLY A 66 11.07 2.69 0.28
C GLY A 66 10.08 2.42 1.42
N LEU A 67 9.31 3.43 1.85
CA LEU A 67 8.25 3.28 2.85
C LEU A 67 6.93 2.85 2.20
N VAL A 68 6.26 1.87 2.82
CA VAL A 68 4.85 1.55 2.54
C VAL A 68 3.99 2.20 3.61
N LEU A 69 3.18 3.18 3.22
CA LEU A 69 2.26 3.89 4.11
C LEU A 69 0.83 3.38 3.94
N ARG A 70 0.09 3.23 5.04
CA ARG A 70 -1.33 2.85 5.07
C ARG A 70 -2.13 3.71 6.04
N GLY A 71 -3.45 3.68 5.90
CA GLY A 71 -4.36 4.45 6.74
C GLY A 71 -4.56 5.87 6.22
N GLY A 72 -4.83 6.81 7.13
CA GLY A 72 -5.22 8.17 6.82
C GLY A 72 -6.74 8.40 6.93
N TRP A 73 -7.16 9.58 6.47
CA TRP A 73 -8.56 9.97 6.50
C TRP A 73 -9.40 9.14 5.52
N ASN A 74 -10.62 8.82 5.93
CA ASN A 74 -11.59 8.09 5.13
C ASN A 74 -12.99 8.67 5.38
N ARG A 75 -13.87 8.58 4.37
CA ARG A 75 -15.28 8.99 4.49
C ARG A 75 -16.04 8.18 5.53
N LEU A 76 -15.71 6.89 5.66
CA LEU A 76 -16.30 6.02 6.68
C LEU A 76 -15.47 6.17 7.97
N PRO A 77 -16.05 6.70 9.07
CA PRO A 77 -15.28 7.01 10.27
C PRO A 77 -14.58 5.79 10.89
N SER A 78 -15.20 4.60 10.80
CA SER A 78 -14.60 3.36 11.32
C SER A 78 -13.34 2.92 10.58
N HIS A 79 -13.09 3.45 9.37
CA HIS A 79 -11.91 3.13 8.55
C HIS A 79 -10.78 4.16 8.70
N ILE A 80 -11.01 5.25 9.45
CA ILE A 80 -9.96 6.23 9.73
C ILE A 80 -8.88 5.56 10.57
N ARG A 81 -7.64 5.71 10.14
CA ARG A 81 -6.43 5.27 10.86
C ARG A 81 -5.38 6.37 10.82
N PRO A 82 -4.44 6.42 11.78
CA PRO A 82 -3.21 7.17 11.59
C PRO A 82 -2.52 6.77 10.26
N LEU A 83 -1.75 7.68 9.68
CA LEU A 83 -0.87 7.32 8.57
C LEU A 83 0.31 6.53 9.13
N THR A 84 0.35 5.23 8.84
CA THR A 84 1.25 4.28 9.48
C THR A 84 2.23 3.70 8.46
N VAL A 85 3.52 3.67 8.82
CA VAL A 85 4.55 2.91 8.07
C VAL A 85 4.35 1.43 8.37
N MET A 86 3.95 0.65 7.37
CA MET A 86 3.70 -0.79 7.51
C MET A 86 4.91 -1.65 7.13
N HIS A 87 5.74 -1.13 6.23
CA HIS A 87 6.92 -1.84 5.76
C HIS A 87 7.98 -0.85 5.29
N ILE A 88 9.23 -1.22 5.50
CA ILE A 88 10.41 -0.53 4.99
C ILE A 88 11.13 -1.51 4.07
N ARG A 89 11.24 -1.17 2.79
CA ARG A 89 11.93 -2.02 1.82
C ARG A 89 13.40 -2.14 2.20
N GLU A 90 13.91 -3.36 2.32
CA GLU A 90 15.34 -3.60 2.53
C GLU A 90 16.19 -2.92 1.46
N ASN A 91 17.37 -2.43 1.84
CA ASN A 91 18.30 -1.70 0.97
C ASN A 91 17.67 -0.45 0.33
N SER A 92 16.66 0.14 0.96
CA SER A 92 16.13 1.46 0.60
C SER A 92 16.73 2.56 1.46
N ILE A 93 16.47 3.81 1.10
CA ILE A 93 16.95 5.00 1.82
C ILE A 93 16.43 5.03 3.26
N SER A 94 15.31 4.36 3.54
CA SER A 94 14.69 4.34 4.86
C SER A 94 15.07 3.15 5.74
N ALA A 95 15.82 2.17 5.21
CA ALA A 95 16.20 0.93 5.91
C ALA A 95 17.57 1.02 6.60
#